data_AF-A0A258KCG7-F1
#
_entry.id   AF-A0A258KCG7-F1
#
_cell.length_a   1.000
_cell.length_b   1.000
_cell.length_c   1.000
_cell.angle_alpha   90.00
_cell.angle_beta   90.00
_cell.angle_gamma   90.00
#
_symmetry.space_group_name_H-M   'P 1'
#
loop_
_entity.id
_entity.type
_entity.pdbx_description
1 polymer ?
#
loop_
_entity_poly.entity_id
_entity_poly.type
_entity_poly.pdbx_seq_one_letter_code
_entity_poly.pdbx_strand_id
1 'polypeptide(L)'
;MKINSKYVQGMAALALLASMNACKPKDAGSVVSGDAAAKVYVAPGKYDEYYNFVSGGFSGQLSVYGLPSGRLLRVIPVFSVDPEKGWGYSEETKPMLNTSHGNVPWDDLHHVSMSQTNGEIDGRWVFANG
;
A
#
# COMPACT_ATOMS: atom_id res chain seq x y z
N MET A 1 -15.49 -18.52 62.56
CA MET A 1 -14.21 -18.96 61.99
C MET A 1 -13.41 -17.73 61.58
N LYS A 2 -12.35 -17.36 62.31
CA LYS A 2 -11.52 -16.18 61.97
C LYS A 2 -10.55 -16.57 60.86
N ILE A 3 -10.80 -16.10 59.65
CA ILE A 3 -9.90 -16.33 58.53
C ILE A 3 -8.62 -15.53 58.80
N ASN A 4 -7.48 -16.21 58.86
CA ASN A 4 -6.22 -15.61 59.23
C ASN A 4 -5.69 -14.76 58.05
N SER A 5 -5.56 -13.45 58.28
CA SER A 5 -5.19 -12.44 57.27
C SER A 5 -3.92 -12.82 56.48
N LYS A 6 -2.99 -13.54 57.11
CA LYS A 6 -1.76 -14.02 56.47
C LYS A 6 -2.02 -14.99 55.30
N TYR A 7 -3.04 -15.83 55.38
CA TYR A 7 -3.41 -16.76 54.29
C TYR A 7 -4.13 -16.04 53.15
N VAL A 8 -4.94 -15.01 53.47
CA VAL A 8 -5.62 -14.17 52.46
C VAL A 8 -4.59 -13.36 51.67
N GLN A 9 -3.62 -12.76 52.35
CA GLN A 9 -2.52 -12.02 51.72
C GLN A 9 -1.64 -12.94 50.87
N GLY A 10 -1.34 -14.16 51.35
CA GLY A 10 -0.57 -15.16 50.59
C GLY A 10 -1.29 -15.61 49.32
N MET A 11 -2.60 -15.86 49.40
CA MET A 11 -3.40 -16.21 48.22
C MET A 11 -3.55 -15.06 47.23
N ALA A 12 -3.70 -13.82 47.70
CA ALA A 12 -3.76 -12.65 46.83
C ALA A 12 -2.43 -12.43 46.08
N ALA A 13 -1.29 -12.59 46.76
CA ALA A 13 0.03 -12.50 46.14
C ALA A 13 0.23 -13.59 45.06
N LEU A 14 -0.22 -14.82 45.32
CA LEU A 14 -0.13 -15.93 44.37
C LEU A 14 -1.04 -15.72 43.15
N ALA A 15 -2.23 -15.15 43.34
CA ALA A 15 -3.14 -14.79 42.25
C ALA A 15 -2.57 -13.66 41.37
N LEU A 16 -1.93 -12.64 41.97
CA LEU A 16 -1.25 -11.58 41.23
C LEU A 16 -0.06 -12.13 40.41
N LEU A 17 0.76 -13.00 41.00
CA LEU A 17 1.89 -13.64 40.28
C LEU A 17 1.41 -14.54 39.13
N ALA A 18 0.30 -15.26 39.30
CA ALA A 18 -0.29 -16.06 38.24
C ALA A 18 -0.85 -15.20 37.09
N SER A 19 -1.41 -14.02 37.40
CA SER A 19 -1.97 -13.11 36.39
C SER A 19 -0.93 -12.46 35.46
N MET A 20 0.35 -12.42 35.86
CA MET A 20 1.42 -11.84 35.05
C MET A 20 1.81 -12.69 33.82
N ASN A 21 1.42 -13.97 33.77
CA ASN A 21 1.63 -14.81 32.58
C ASN A 21 0.54 -14.63 31.50
N ALA A 22 -0.58 -13.95 31.82
CA ALA A 22 -1.67 -13.72 30.88
C ALA A 22 -1.44 -12.52 29.93
N CYS A 23 -0.42 -11.69 30.20
CA CYS A 23 -0.05 -10.50 29.41
C CYS A 23 1.15 -10.73 28.47
N LYS A 24 1.46 -11.98 28.10
CA LYS A 24 2.45 -12.24 27.04
C LYS A 24 1.80 -12.03 25.67
N PRO A 25 2.31 -11.13 24.81
CA PRO A 25 1.86 -11.05 23.42
C PRO A 25 2.06 -12.41 22.77
N LYS A 26 0.98 -12.98 22.22
CA LYS A 26 0.98 -14.34 21.64
C LYS A 26 1.95 -14.50 20.46
N ASP A 27 2.44 -13.39 19.90
CA ASP A 27 3.20 -13.37 18.64
C ASP A 27 4.51 -12.57 18.67
N ALA A 28 5.03 -12.20 19.86
CA ALA A 28 6.30 -11.43 19.91
C ALA A 28 7.49 -12.16 19.25
N GLY A 29 7.51 -13.50 19.27
CA GLY A 29 8.54 -14.31 18.62
C GLY A 29 8.46 -14.31 17.09
N SER A 30 7.26 -14.33 16.51
CA SER A 30 7.05 -14.42 15.06
C SER A 30 7.38 -13.11 14.33
N VAL A 31 7.40 -11.98 15.03
CA VAL A 31 7.83 -10.67 14.49
C VAL A 31 9.36 -10.58 14.40
N VAL A 32 10.09 -11.17 15.35
CA VAL A 32 11.56 -11.10 15.41
C VAL A 32 12.23 -12.23 14.62
N SER A 33 11.58 -13.38 14.48
CA SER A 33 12.12 -14.57 13.81
C SER A 33 11.33 -15.02 12.57
N GLY A 34 10.28 -14.27 12.20
CA GLY A 34 9.49 -14.57 11.01
C GLY A 34 10.24 -14.25 9.72
N ASP A 35 10.14 -15.13 8.74
CA ASP A 35 10.66 -14.90 7.40
C ASP A 35 9.85 -13.79 6.70
N ALA A 36 10.31 -12.55 6.84
CA ALA A 36 9.69 -11.40 6.20
C ALA A 36 9.65 -11.54 4.67
N ALA A 37 10.61 -12.26 4.08
CA ALA A 37 10.63 -12.51 2.64
C ALA A 37 9.50 -13.47 2.23
N ALA A 38 9.20 -14.49 3.04
CA ALA A 38 8.06 -15.37 2.79
C ALA A 38 6.70 -14.63 2.80
N LYS A 39 6.58 -13.50 3.51
CA LYS A 39 5.34 -12.71 3.56
C LYS A 39 5.08 -11.88 2.30
N VAL A 40 6.11 -11.55 1.54
CA VAL A 40 6.00 -10.75 0.29
C VAL A 40 6.12 -11.61 -0.97
N TYR A 41 6.42 -12.90 -0.80
CA TYR A 41 6.54 -13.82 -1.92
C TYR A 41 5.18 -14.20 -2.51
N VAL A 42 5.02 -13.96 -3.81
CA VAL A 42 3.84 -14.37 -4.59
C VAL A 42 4.29 -15.34 -5.69
N ALA A 43 3.91 -16.61 -5.55
CA ALA A 43 4.33 -17.68 -6.45
C ALA A 43 3.78 -17.50 -7.88
N PRO A 44 4.43 -18.07 -8.91
CA PRO A 44 3.90 -18.11 -10.27
C PRO A 44 2.47 -18.67 -10.33
N GLY A 45 1.60 -18.03 -11.10
CA GLY A 45 0.17 -18.39 -11.19
C GLY A 45 -0.68 -17.91 -10.01
N LYS A 46 -0.13 -17.15 -9.07
CA LYS A 46 -0.87 -16.46 -8.01
C LYS A 46 -0.90 -14.95 -8.23
N TYR A 47 -1.96 -14.32 -7.73
CA TYR A 47 -2.20 -12.90 -7.86
C TYR A 47 -1.73 -12.15 -6.61
N ASP A 48 -1.35 -10.90 -6.84
CA ASP A 48 -1.24 -9.89 -5.80
C ASP A 48 -2.63 -9.54 -5.25
N GLU A 49 -2.68 -9.07 -4.00
CA GLU A 49 -3.93 -8.73 -3.31
C GLU A 49 -4.37 -7.29 -3.60
N TYR A 50 -3.41 -6.39 -3.81
CA TYR A 50 -3.70 -4.98 -4.07
C TYR A 50 -3.01 -4.46 -5.32
N TYR A 51 -3.68 -3.53 -5.99
CA TYR A 51 -3.06 -2.63 -6.96
C TYR A 51 -2.55 -1.39 -6.25
N ASN A 52 -1.33 -0.99 -6.57
CA ASN A 52 -0.72 0.23 -6.08
C ASN A 52 -0.45 1.17 -7.24
N PHE A 53 -1.22 2.26 -7.33
CA PHE A 53 -1.03 3.32 -8.31
C PHE A 53 -0.03 4.33 -7.76
N VAL A 54 1.14 4.42 -8.40
CA VAL A 54 2.29 5.17 -7.90
C VAL A 54 2.73 6.18 -8.93
N SER A 55 3.05 7.38 -8.44
CA SER A 55 3.66 8.42 -9.24
C SER A 55 4.96 7.94 -9.90
N GLY A 56 5.15 8.29 -11.17
CA GLY A 56 6.41 8.08 -11.87
C GLY A 56 7.39 9.27 -11.74
N GLY A 57 7.05 10.28 -10.94
CA GLY A 57 7.80 11.53 -10.80
C GLY A 57 8.11 12.16 -12.15
N PHE A 58 9.37 12.59 -12.33
CA PHE A 58 9.89 13.21 -13.55
C PHE A 58 9.77 12.38 -14.83
N SER A 59 9.35 11.11 -14.76
CA SER A 59 8.95 10.40 -15.99
C SER A 59 7.65 10.94 -16.59
N GLY A 60 6.81 11.60 -15.78
CA GLY A 60 5.49 12.08 -16.16
C GLY A 60 4.44 10.98 -16.33
N GLN A 61 4.77 9.72 -16.01
CA GLN A 61 3.89 8.56 -16.20
C GLN A 61 3.34 8.02 -14.88
N LEU A 62 2.25 7.25 -14.95
CA LEU A 62 1.66 6.57 -13.80
C LEU A 62 2.05 5.08 -13.82
N SER A 63 2.58 4.56 -12.72
CA SER A 63 2.94 3.14 -12.61
C SER A 63 1.92 2.38 -11.76
N VAL A 64 1.65 1.13 -12.13
CA VAL A 64 0.78 0.21 -11.39
C VAL A 64 1.61 -0.98 -10.94
N TYR A 65 1.72 -1.15 -9.63
CA TYR A 65 2.40 -2.28 -8.99
C TYR A 65 1.38 -3.24 -8.36
N GLY A 66 1.75 -4.52 -8.25
CA GLY A 66 1.05 -5.49 -7.41
C GLY A 66 1.67 -5.55 -6.02
N LEU A 67 0.84 -5.59 -4.98
CA LEU A 67 1.29 -5.84 -3.60
C LEU A 67 0.72 -7.17 -3.07
N PRO A 68 1.52 -7.97 -2.34
CA PRO A 68 2.79 -7.59 -1.72
C PRO A 68 4.05 -7.84 -2.58
N SER A 69 3.93 -8.38 -3.80
CA SER A 69 5.10 -8.80 -4.58
C SER A 69 6.01 -7.65 -5.03
N GLY A 70 5.51 -6.42 -5.10
CA GLY A 70 6.25 -5.26 -5.59
C GLY A 70 6.54 -5.29 -7.09
N ARG A 71 5.88 -6.18 -7.85
CA ARG A 71 6.10 -6.30 -9.30
C ARG A 71 5.39 -5.18 -10.05
N LEU A 72 6.08 -4.55 -10.99
CA LEU A 72 5.49 -3.60 -11.94
C LEU A 72 4.57 -4.35 -12.91
N LEU A 73 3.29 -3.99 -12.93
CA LEU A 73 2.27 -4.58 -13.80
C LEU A 73 2.06 -3.74 -15.05
N ARG A 74 2.08 -2.41 -14.92
CA ARG A 74 1.81 -1.49 -16.03
C ARG A 74 2.43 -0.11 -15.81
N VAL A 75 2.87 0.50 -16.90
CA VAL A 75 3.11 1.95 -16.98
C VAL A 75 2.04 2.54 -17.91
N ILE A 76 1.30 3.52 -17.40
CA ILE A 76 0.22 4.22 -18.09
C ILE A 76 0.75 5.61 -18.47
N PRO A 77 0.80 5.95 -19.77
CA PRO A 77 1.23 7.27 -20.21
C PRO A 77 0.27 8.38 -19.77
N VAL A 78 0.80 9.51 -19.29
CA VAL A 78 0.03 10.68 -18.86
C VAL A 78 0.63 11.96 -19.44
N PHE A 79 1.71 12.50 -18.85
CA PHE A 79 2.22 13.83 -19.20
C PHE A 79 3.40 13.83 -20.18
N SER A 80 4.08 12.69 -20.34
CA SER A 80 5.21 12.56 -21.26
C SER A 80 4.86 11.65 -22.43
N VAL A 81 5.44 11.91 -23.60
CA VAL A 81 5.32 11.01 -24.77
C VAL A 81 5.80 9.60 -24.44
N ASP A 82 5.14 8.59 -25.01
CA ASP A 82 5.52 7.18 -24.86
C ASP A 82 5.50 6.49 -26.23
N PRO A 83 6.66 6.28 -26.86
CA PRO A 83 6.73 5.71 -28.21
C PRO A 83 6.41 4.21 -28.25
N GLU A 84 6.58 3.47 -27.14
CA GLU A 84 6.22 2.05 -27.07
C GLU A 84 4.70 1.88 -27.29
N LYS A 85 3.92 2.82 -26.77
CA LYS A 85 2.44 2.80 -26.80
C LYS A 85 1.84 3.76 -27.83
N GLY A 86 2.66 4.57 -28.49
CA GLY A 86 2.22 5.62 -29.41
C GLY A 86 1.56 6.83 -28.75
N TRP A 87 1.69 7.00 -27.43
CA TRP A 87 1.11 8.12 -26.69
C TRP A 87 1.83 9.42 -27.03
N GLY A 88 1.06 10.41 -27.49
CA GLY A 88 1.58 11.66 -28.03
C GLY A 88 2.02 11.57 -29.50
N TYR A 89 1.88 10.40 -30.13
CA TYR A 89 2.20 10.18 -31.54
C TYR A 89 0.99 9.83 -32.40
N SER A 90 -0.04 9.19 -31.84
CA SER A 90 -1.29 8.93 -32.54
C SER A 90 -2.19 10.18 -32.57
N GLU A 91 -3.10 10.26 -33.56
CA GLU A 91 -4.03 11.39 -33.67
C GLU A 91 -4.95 11.51 -32.45
N GLU A 92 -5.28 10.38 -31.81
CA GLU A 92 -6.13 10.32 -30.61
C GLU A 92 -5.41 10.82 -29.36
N THR A 93 -4.08 10.72 -29.32
CA THR A 93 -3.29 11.02 -28.10
C THR A 93 -2.51 12.31 -28.18
N LYS A 94 -2.22 12.84 -29.38
CA LYS A 94 -1.61 14.17 -29.55
C LYS A 94 -2.36 15.28 -28.80
N PRO A 95 -3.69 15.37 -28.84
CA PRO A 95 -4.42 16.42 -28.12
C PRO A 95 -4.32 16.29 -26.60
N MET A 96 -4.01 15.11 -26.07
CA MET A 96 -3.93 14.87 -24.62
C MET A 96 -2.74 15.56 -23.96
N LEU A 97 -1.73 15.95 -24.74
CA LEU A 97 -0.55 16.70 -24.28
C LEU A 97 -0.70 18.22 -24.48
N ASN A 98 -1.89 18.70 -24.85
CA ASN A 98 -2.16 20.12 -24.98
C ASN A 98 -2.74 20.68 -23.68
N THR A 99 -2.08 21.69 -23.15
CA THR A 99 -2.50 22.45 -21.97
C THR A 99 -3.04 23.83 -22.40
N SER A 100 -3.52 24.63 -21.45
CA SER A 100 -3.83 26.03 -21.69
C SER A 100 -2.62 26.87 -22.13
N HIS A 101 -1.40 26.35 -22.00
CA HIS A 101 -0.14 26.98 -22.40
C HIS A 101 0.44 26.39 -23.70
N GLY A 102 -0.32 25.54 -24.40
CA GLY A 102 0.12 24.86 -25.61
C GLY A 102 0.57 23.42 -25.36
N ASN A 103 1.25 22.83 -26.34
CA ASN A 103 1.72 21.45 -26.28
C ASN A 103 2.88 21.31 -25.30
N VAL A 104 2.75 20.43 -24.31
CA VAL A 104 3.75 20.15 -23.28
C VAL A 104 3.95 18.64 -23.19
N PRO A 105 4.96 18.08 -23.91
CA PRO A 105 5.15 16.62 -24.02
C PRO A 105 6.03 16.03 -22.90
N TRP A 106 6.05 16.64 -21.72
CA TRP A 106 6.77 16.22 -20.52
C TRP A 106 6.19 16.87 -19.26
N ASP A 107 6.23 16.21 -18.10
CA ASP A 107 5.96 16.84 -16.79
C ASP A 107 6.41 15.95 -15.61
N ASP A 108 6.29 16.43 -14.36
CA ASP A 108 6.58 15.70 -13.11
C ASP A 108 5.31 15.18 -12.42
N LEU A 109 4.88 13.95 -12.72
CA LEU A 109 3.67 13.41 -12.11
C LEU A 109 3.91 13.20 -10.60
N HIS A 110 3.30 14.01 -9.73
CA HIS A 110 3.65 14.07 -8.31
C HIS A 110 2.68 13.33 -7.38
N HIS A 111 1.42 13.77 -7.28
CA HIS A 111 0.41 13.14 -6.44
C HIS A 111 -0.59 12.33 -7.26
N VAL A 112 -1.05 11.22 -6.68
CA VAL A 112 -2.04 10.33 -7.26
C VAL A 112 -3.18 10.14 -6.27
N SER A 113 -4.43 10.26 -6.72
CA SER A 113 -5.61 10.02 -5.89
C SER A 113 -6.71 9.33 -6.66
N MET A 114 -7.40 8.39 -6.03
CA MET A 114 -8.50 7.65 -6.66
C MET A 114 -9.85 8.26 -6.29
N SER A 115 -10.81 8.20 -7.21
CA SER A 115 -12.18 8.62 -6.96
C SER A 115 -12.83 7.82 -5.83
N GLN A 116 -13.72 8.48 -5.10
CA GLN A 116 -14.41 7.91 -3.96
C GLN A 116 -15.92 8.14 -4.03
N THR A 117 -16.67 7.20 -3.45
CA THR A 117 -18.09 7.34 -3.15
C THR A 117 -18.29 6.99 -1.69
N ASN A 118 -18.91 7.88 -0.90
CA ASN A 118 -19.10 7.71 0.55
C ASN A 118 -17.81 7.44 1.35
N GLY A 119 -16.68 7.96 0.90
CA GLY A 119 -15.38 7.79 1.58
C GLY A 119 -14.65 6.48 1.26
N GLU A 120 -15.16 5.68 0.33
CA GLU A 120 -14.52 4.45 -0.13
C GLU A 120 -14.07 4.59 -1.60
N ILE A 121 -12.94 3.97 -1.94
CA ILE A 121 -12.43 3.94 -3.32
C ILE A 121 -13.45 3.24 -4.21
N ASP A 122 -13.95 3.93 -5.23
CA ASP A 122 -15.00 3.40 -6.11
C ASP A 122 -14.47 2.81 -7.43
N GLY A 123 -13.15 2.92 -7.68
CA GLY A 123 -12.47 2.30 -8.81
C GLY A 123 -12.78 2.91 -10.17
N ARG A 124 -13.41 4.10 -10.24
CA ARG A 124 -13.80 4.73 -11.51
C ARG A 124 -12.70 5.55 -12.15
N TRP A 125 -11.96 6.33 -11.36
CA TRP A 125 -10.97 7.28 -11.85
C TRP A 125 -9.73 7.33 -10.97
N VAL A 126 -8.60 7.65 -11.61
CA VAL A 126 -7.35 8.04 -10.96
C VAL A 126 -7.00 9.44 -11.44
N PHE A 127 -6.82 10.37 -10.51
CA PHE A 127 -6.41 11.74 -10.77
C PHE A 127 -4.95 11.92 -10.39
N ALA A 128 -4.22 12.72 -11.16
CA ALA A 128 -2.84 13.06 -10.89
C ALA A 128 -2.53 14.52 -11.25
N ASN A 129 -1.47 15.07 -10.67
CA ASN A 129 -0.93 16.38 -11.04
C ASN A 129 0.50 16.27 -11.58
N GLY A 130 0.85 17.22 -12.46
CA GLY A 130 2.21 17.57 -12.89
C GLY A 130 2.64 18.88 -12.24
#